data_AF-A0A1I6FAF5-F1
#
_entry.id   AF-A0A1I6FAF5-F1
#
_cell.length_a   1.000
_cell.length_b   1.000
_cell.length_c   1.000
_cell.angle_alpha   90.00
_cell.angle_beta   90.00
_cell.angle_gamma   90.00
#
_symmetry.space_group_name_H-M   'P 1'
#
loop_
_entity.id
_entity.type
_entity.pdbx_description
1 polymer ?
#
loop_
_entity_poly.entity_id
_entity_poly.type
_entity_poly.pdbx_seq_one_letter_code
_entity_poly.pdbx_strand_id
1 'polypeptide(L)'
;MVRLELDTFSGVDRPALAKWFGDLFTGLLAPLCPASVEELVSVARDYRPSDTTPWGPPGYARLLLSSGDFTLPSWSAALDDLPSFLRVQLVQLDSQGLPLVDDGWCAEILLKDDPAFPHQITVTAARSLFGGWISHVVQQEWLSVFRTGASLVQACGGWITLDRVGVRTAHEVAAGVGLDESLFMAAELSRGPHWATLLGPRQVAALGGVQEVCATAPVASVEHLGGGRILLRLTEHLDEVPPDVLRKLTEFLTPVLH
;
A
#
# COMPACT_ATOMS: atom_id res chain seq x y z
N MET A 1 1.78 -0.55 11.57
CA MET A 1 0.83 -0.45 10.43
C MET A 1 1.42 -1.28 9.30
N VAL A 2 0.63 -2.05 8.57
CA VAL A 2 1.09 -2.68 7.32
C VAL A 2 0.88 -1.70 6.17
N ARG A 3 1.83 -1.64 5.24
CA ARG A 3 1.76 -0.82 4.02
C ARG A 3 2.16 -1.65 2.83
N LEU A 4 1.40 -1.52 1.75
CA LEU A 4 1.72 -1.94 0.40
C LEU A 4 1.84 -0.68 -0.46
N GLU A 5 2.86 -0.63 -1.32
CA GLU A 5 3.06 0.47 -2.26
C GLU A 5 3.55 -0.01 -3.61
N LEU A 6 2.97 0.52 -4.69
CA LEU A 6 3.43 0.34 -6.06
C LEU A 6 3.73 1.70 -6.67
N ASP A 7 4.90 1.82 -7.31
CA ASP A 7 5.33 3.02 -8.03
C ASP A 7 5.42 2.70 -9.53
N THR A 8 4.90 3.60 -10.38
CA THR A 8 5.03 3.48 -11.84
C THR A 8 5.18 4.83 -12.54
N PHE A 9 5.99 4.88 -13.59
CA PHE A 9 6.08 6.01 -14.52
C PHE A 9 5.42 5.71 -15.87
N SER A 10 4.83 4.52 -16.01
CA SER A 10 4.22 4.07 -17.25
C SER A 10 2.79 4.59 -17.35
N GLY A 11 2.33 4.86 -18.57
CA GLY A 11 0.90 5.11 -18.80
C GLY A 11 0.09 3.89 -18.38
N VAL A 12 -0.95 4.11 -17.58
CA VAL A 12 -1.81 3.03 -17.07
C VAL A 12 -3.12 3.00 -17.85
N ASP A 13 -3.56 1.80 -18.22
CA ASP A 13 -4.91 1.56 -18.70
C ASP A 13 -5.91 1.94 -17.58
N ARG A 14 -6.52 3.13 -17.68
CA ARG A 14 -7.38 3.66 -16.62
C ARG A 14 -8.60 2.77 -16.34
N PRO A 15 -9.35 2.27 -17.34
CA PRO A 15 -10.41 1.30 -17.08
C PRO A 15 -9.95 0.05 -16.31
N ALA A 16 -8.80 -0.52 -16.68
CA ALA A 16 -8.27 -1.70 -16.00
C ALA A 16 -7.81 -1.36 -14.56
N LEU A 17 -7.20 -0.19 -14.38
CA LEU A 17 -6.82 0.33 -13.06
C LEU A 17 -8.04 0.59 -12.18
N ALA A 18 -9.10 1.20 -12.71
CA ALA A 18 -10.33 1.47 -11.97
C ALA A 18 -10.96 0.17 -11.47
N LYS A 19 -11.06 -0.84 -12.34
CA LYS A 19 -11.55 -2.16 -11.94
C LYS A 19 -10.71 -2.77 -10.82
N TRP A 20 -9.38 -2.78 -11.00
CA TRP A 20 -8.48 -3.35 -10.00
C TRP A 20 -8.48 -2.56 -8.68
N PHE A 21 -8.66 -1.23 -8.72
CA PHE A 21 -8.82 -0.39 -7.54
C PHE A 21 -10.16 -0.65 -6.82
N GLY A 22 -11.21 -0.98 -7.59
CA GLY A 22 -12.46 -1.57 -7.10
C GLY A 22 -12.23 -2.87 -6.33
N ASP A 23 -11.51 -3.80 -6.94
CA ASP A 23 -11.19 -5.10 -6.36
C ASP A 23 -10.32 -4.97 -5.10
N LEU A 24 -9.41 -3.98 -5.07
CA LEU A 24 -8.63 -3.60 -3.89
C LEU A 24 -9.52 -3.23 -2.70
N PHE A 25 -10.51 -2.37 -2.93
CA PHE A 25 -11.46 -1.97 -1.90
C PHE A 25 -12.21 -3.19 -1.37
N THR A 26 -12.81 -3.97 -2.26
CA THR A 26 -13.62 -5.14 -1.89
C THR A 26 -12.81 -6.24 -1.23
N GLY A 27 -11.57 -6.47 -1.69
CA GLY A 27 -10.72 -7.56 -1.24
C GLY A 27 -9.90 -7.23 0.00
N LEU A 28 -9.46 -5.98 0.20
CA LEU A 28 -8.56 -5.62 1.31
C LEU A 28 -9.15 -4.64 2.31
N LEU A 29 -9.95 -3.65 1.90
CA LEU A 29 -10.45 -2.61 2.83
C LEU A 29 -11.81 -2.95 3.43
N ALA A 30 -12.77 -3.35 2.60
CA ALA A 30 -14.13 -3.70 3.04
C ALA A 30 -14.14 -4.82 4.10
N PRO A 31 -13.30 -5.88 4.04
CA PRO A 31 -13.25 -6.90 5.07
C PRO A 31 -12.73 -6.41 6.43
N LEU A 32 -12.08 -5.24 6.49
CA LEU A 32 -11.61 -4.62 7.73
C LEU A 32 -12.70 -3.76 8.40
N CYS A 33 -13.84 -3.56 7.74
CA CYS A 33 -14.95 -2.80 8.30
C CYS A 33 -15.58 -3.57 9.47
N PRO A 34 -15.88 -2.90 10.60
CA PRO A 34 -16.53 -3.55 11.75
C PRO A 34 -18.01 -3.90 11.49
N ALA A 35 -18.58 -3.39 10.40
CA ALA A 35 -19.94 -3.63 9.93
C ALA A 35 -19.95 -3.67 8.40
N SER A 36 -21.08 -4.04 7.79
CA SER A 36 -21.22 -3.97 6.32
C SER A 36 -21.03 -2.53 5.81
N VAL A 37 -20.55 -2.39 4.57
CA VAL A 37 -20.37 -1.07 3.94
C VAL A 37 -21.69 -0.31 3.90
N GLU A 38 -22.78 -0.99 3.58
CA GLU A 38 -24.14 -0.44 3.55
C GLU A 38 -24.56 0.09 4.92
N GLU A 39 -24.26 -0.64 5.99
CA GLU A 39 -24.55 -0.20 7.36
C GLU A 39 -23.72 1.02 7.72
N LEU A 40 -22.40 1.00 7.48
CA LEU A 40 -21.52 2.14 7.75
C LEU A 40 -22.02 3.42 7.05
N VAL A 41 -22.41 3.29 5.78
CA VAL A 41 -22.95 4.41 4.98
C VAL A 41 -24.31 4.86 5.51
N SER A 42 -25.22 3.91 5.80
CA SER A 42 -26.58 4.23 6.28
C SER A 42 -26.55 4.94 7.63
N VAL A 43 -25.67 4.52 8.53
CA VAL A 43 -25.54 5.07 9.88
C VAL A 43 -24.90 6.47 9.86
N ALA A 44 -23.95 6.71 8.96
CA ALA A 44 -23.24 7.98 8.85
C ALA A 44 -24.01 9.07 8.09
N ARG A 45 -25.09 8.74 7.37
CA ARG A 45 -25.79 9.65 6.43
C ARG A 45 -26.26 10.98 7.04
N ASP A 46 -26.58 10.97 8.34
CA ASP A 46 -27.09 12.13 9.06
C ASP A 46 -25.96 12.95 9.71
N TYR A 47 -24.70 12.51 9.56
CA TYR A 47 -23.51 13.13 10.13
C TYR A 47 -22.65 13.78 9.03
N ARG A 48 -22.45 15.09 9.12
CA ARG A 48 -21.60 15.84 8.20
C ARG A 48 -20.22 16.06 8.85
N PRO A 49 -19.12 15.63 8.21
CA PRO A 49 -17.78 15.83 8.75
C PRO A 49 -17.46 17.31 8.88
N SER A 50 -17.06 17.74 10.08
CA SER A 50 -16.38 19.01 10.32
C SER A 50 -15.54 18.89 11.60
N ASP A 51 -14.65 19.84 11.86
CA ASP A 51 -13.79 19.81 13.05
C ASP A 51 -14.57 19.91 14.37
N THR A 52 -15.83 20.37 14.32
CA THR A 52 -16.64 20.65 15.52
C THR A 52 -17.92 19.81 15.60
N THR A 53 -18.21 18.96 14.61
CA THR A 53 -19.39 18.09 14.59
C THR A 53 -19.00 16.63 14.53
N PRO A 54 -19.77 15.72 15.16
CA PRO A 54 -19.51 14.29 15.05
C PRO A 54 -19.54 13.83 13.58
N TRP A 55 -18.58 13.00 13.23
CA TRP A 55 -18.51 12.29 11.95
C TRP A 55 -19.35 11.00 12.03
N GLY A 56 -19.98 10.66 13.13
CA GLY A 56 -20.81 9.45 13.18
C GLY A 56 -21.28 9.18 14.59
N PRO A 57 -21.94 8.05 14.82
CA PRO A 57 -22.23 7.63 16.18
C PRO A 57 -20.94 7.45 16.98
N PRO A 58 -20.98 7.78 18.28
CA PRO A 58 -19.92 7.47 19.23
C PRO A 58 -19.42 6.02 19.15
N GLY A 59 -18.10 5.83 19.12
CA GLY A 59 -17.42 4.53 19.16
C GLY A 59 -17.56 3.69 17.88
N TYR A 60 -18.05 4.27 16.80
CA TYR A 60 -18.26 3.59 15.52
C TYR A 60 -17.06 3.76 14.56
N ALA A 61 -17.23 3.39 13.29
CA ALA A 61 -16.24 3.65 12.23
C ALA A 61 -16.89 4.43 11.08
N ARG A 62 -16.08 5.15 10.29
CA ARG A 62 -16.55 5.88 9.11
C ARG A 62 -15.70 5.58 7.89
N LEU A 63 -16.36 5.43 6.74
CA LEU A 63 -15.73 5.46 5.43
C LEU A 63 -15.75 6.87 4.86
N LEU A 64 -14.62 7.30 4.31
CA LEU A 64 -14.41 8.61 3.71
C LEU A 64 -13.87 8.45 2.30
N LEU A 65 -14.28 9.34 1.41
CA LEU A 65 -13.81 9.40 0.03
C LEU A 65 -13.04 10.71 -0.16
N SER A 66 -12.02 10.73 -1.02
CA SER A 66 -11.28 11.97 -1.30
C SER A 66 -12.15 13.11 -1.80
N SER A 67 -13.25 12.81 -2.51
CA SER A 67 -14.21 13.80 -3.01
C SER A 67 -15.28 14.21 -2.00
N GLY A 68 -15.27 13.66 -0.78
CA GLY A 68 -16.25 13.93 0.27
C GLY A 68 -16.74 12.67 0.98
N ASP A 69 -18.06 12.53 1.10
CA ASP A 69 -18.63 11.38 1.79
C ASP A 69 -18.56 10.11 0.94
N PHE A 70 -18.17 9.01 1.59
CA PHE A 70 -18.26 7.70 0.97
C PHE A 70 -19.73 7.26 0.94
N THR A 71 -20.24 7.04 -0.26
CA THR A 71 -21.53 6.40 -0.53
C THR A 71 -21.30 5.40 -1.65
N LEU A 72 -22.15 4.36 -1.76
CA LEU A 72 -22.03 3.43 -2.89
C LEU A 72 -22.12 4.14 -4.26
N PRO A 73 -23.05 5.11 -4.48
CA PRO A 73 -23.08 5.86 -5.73
C PRO A 73 -21.84 6.74 -5.97
N SER A 74 -21.31 7.42 -4.94
CA SER A 74 -20.10 8.24 -5.11
C SER A 74 -18.86 7.39 -5.38
N TRP A 75 -18.78 6.20 -4.79
CA TRP A 75 -17.74 5.23 -5.08
C TRP A 75 -17.83 4.73 -6.53
N SER A 76 -19.01 4.27 -6.97
CA SER A 76 -19.21 3.85 -8.37
C SER A 76 -18.86 4.95 -9.35
N ALA A 77 -19.32 6.19 -9.12
CA ALA A 77 -19.02 7.32 -9.98
C ALA A 77 -17.51 7.63 -10.04
N ALA A 78 -16.79 7.52 -8.91
CA ALA A 78 -15.35 7.70 -8.88
C ALA A 78 -14.57 6.60 -9.59
N LEU A 79 -15.11 5.37 -9.69
CA LEU A 79 -14.51 4.30 -10.49
C LEU A 79 -14.83 4.45 -11.98
N ASP A 80 -16.04 4.90 -12.32
CA ASP A 80 -16.45 5.14 -13.71
C ASP A 80 -15.62 6.26 -14.36
N ASP A 81 -15.27 7.29 -13.60
CA ASP A 81 -14.38 8.39 -14.01
C ASP A 81 -13.20 8.54 -13.04
N LEU A 82 -12.25 7.61 -13.13
CA LEU A 82 -11.14 7.47 -12.19
C LEU A 82 -10.29 8.75 -12.08
N PRO A 83 -10.38 9.50 -10.96
CA PRO A 83 -9.66 10.75 -10.81
C PRO A 83 -8.16 10.49 -10.62
N SER A 84 -7.35 11.52 -10.85
CA SER A 84 -5.90 11.47 -10.58
C SER A 84 -5.58 11.34 -9.08
N PHE A 85 -6.54 11.63 -8.20
CA PHE A 85 -6.40 11.38 -6.77
C PHE A 85 -7.67 10.72 -6.24
N LEU A 86 -7.55 9.47 -5.80
CA LEU A 86 -8.64 8.73 -5.20
C LEU A 86 -8.17 8.13 -3.88
N ARG A 87 -8.84 8.50 -2.79
CA ARG A 87 -8.58 7.91 -1.46
C ARG A 87 -9.88 7.38 -0.90
N VAL A 88 -9.88 6.14 -0.44
CA VAL A 88 -10.92 5.61 0.45
C VAL A 88 -10.27 5.31 1.79
N GLN A 89 -10.81 5.87 2.85
CA GLN A 89 -10.27 5.73 4.20
C GLN A 89 -11.35 5.22 5.15
N LEU A 90 -11.03 4.18 5.89
CA LEU A 90 -11.77 3.71 7.04
C LEU A 90 -11.09 4.26 8.30
N VAL A 91 -11.84 4.98 9.12
CA VAL A 91 -11.34 5.57 10.38
C VAL A 91 -12.17 5.13 11.58
N GLN A 92 -11.50 4.88 12.70
CA GLN A 92 -12.15 4.72 14.00
C GLN A 92 -12.64 6.07 14.53
N LEU A 93 -13.84 6.08 15.13
CA LEU A 93 -14.38 7.22 15.84
C LEU A 93 -14.33 7.02 17.35
N ASP A 94 -14.13 8.12 18.09
CA ASP A 94 -14.11 8.16 19.54
C ASP A 94 -15.53 8.20 20.15
N SER A 95 -15.62 8.34 21.48
CA SER A 95 -16.91 8.45 22.18
C SER A 95 -17.71 9.72 21.87
N GLN A 96 -17.15 10.68 21.15
CA GLN A 96 -17.82 11.88 20.66
C GLN A 96 -18.20 11.76 19.18
N GLY A 97 -17.83 10.66 18.52
CA GLY A 97 -18.03 10.45 17.09
C GLY A 97 -17.03 11.22 16.24
N LEU A 98 -15.91 11.67 16.80
CA LEU A 98 -14.82 12.33 16.08
C LEU A 98 -13.73 11.32 15.72
N PRO A 99 -12.91 11.55 14.67
CA PRO A 99 -11.80 10.66 14.34
C PRO A 99 -10.84 10.51 15.51
N LEU A 100 -10.56 9.27 15.87
CA LEU A 100 -9.58 8.97 16.89
C LEU A 100 -8.18 9.04 16.28
N VAL A 101 -7.51 10.18 16.46
CA VAL A 101 -6.18 10.46 15.85
C VAL A 101 -5.06 9.77 16.61
N ASP A 102 -5.14 9.77 17.94
CA ASP A 102 -4.15 9.13 18.84
C ASP A 102 -4.66 7.76 19.27
N ASP A 103 -3.81 6.73 19.19
CA ASP A 103 -4.09 5.32 19.52
C ASP A 103 -5.25 4.66 18.74
N GLY A 104 -5.90 5.39 17.85
CA GLY A 104 -6.92 4.89 16.95
C GLY A 104 -6.36 4.03 15.82
N TRP A 105 -7.24 3.24 15.22
CA TRP A 105 -6.91 2.49 14.01
C TRP A 105 -7.47 3.17 12.76
N CYS A 106 -6.76 3.00 11.65
CA CYS A 106 -7.21 3.40 10.33
C CYS A 106 -6.76 2.38 9.27
N ALA A 107 -7.48 2.35 8.17
CA ALA A 107 -7.04 1.70 6.94
C ALA A 107 -7.40 2.58 5.75
N GLU A 108 -6.59 2.55 4.70
CA GLU A 108 -6.87 3.31 3.48
C GLU A 108 -6.33 2.59 2.25
N ILE A 109 -7.02 2.83 1.13
CA ILE A 109 -6.49 2.64 -0.21
C ILE A 109 -6.38 4.02 -0.87
N LEU A 110 -5.28 4.23 -1.59
CA LEU A 110 -4.92 5.51 -2.15
C LEU A 110 -4.34 5.31 -3.54
N LEU A 111 -4.88 6.02 -4.52
CA LEU A 111 -4.32 6.25 -5.83
C LEU A 111 -3.86 7.71 -5.91
N LYS A 112 -2.61 7.91 -6.30
CA LYS A 112 -2.03 9.19 -6.65
C LYS A 112 -1.45 9.09 -8.05
N ASP A 113 -1.97 9.88 -8.95
CA ASP A 113 -1.52 10.02 -10.32
C ASP A 113 -1.10 11.49 -10.49
N ASP A 114 0.14 11.76 -10.08
CA ASP A 114 0.78 13.07 -10.20
C ASP A 114 1.77 13.03 -11.38
N PRO A 115 1.64 13.89 -12.40
CA PRO A 115 2.57 13.89 -13.54
C PRO A 115 4.01 14.28 -13.17
N ALA A 116 4.26 14.89 -12.00
CA ALA A 116 5.60 15.26 -11.54
C ALA A 116 6.35 14.13 -10.82
N PHE A 117 5.64 13.07 -10.41
CA PHE A 117 6.16 11.98 -9.57
C PHE A 117 5.71 10.61 -10.14
N PRO A 118 6.24 9.48 -9.68
CA PRO A 118 5.64 8.19 -10.03
C PRO A 118 4.16 8.17 -9.61
N HIS A 119 3.31 7.58 -10.43
CA HIS A 119 1.96 7.21 -10.01
C HIS A 119 2.09 6.19 -8.89
N GLN A 120 1.49 6.50 -7.75
CA GLN A 120 1.56 5.70 -6.54
C GLN A 120 0.21 5.07 -6.23
N ILE A 121 0.25 3.78 -5.91
CA ILE A 121 -0.89 3.08 -5.33
C ILE A 121 -0.45 2.59 -3.97
N THR A 122 -1.15 3.02 -2.93
CA THR A 122 -0.84 2.66 -1.55
C THR A 122 -2.05 2.00 -0.90
N VAL A 123 -1.79 0.93 -0.14
CA VAL A 123 -2.74 0.36 0.81
C VAL A 123 -2.09 0.42 2.19
N THR A 124 -2.79 0.95 3.18
CA THR A 124 -2.32 0.91 4.57
C THR A 124 -3.40 0.40 5.50
N ALA A 125 -2.99 -0.31 6.55
CA ALA A 125 -3.90 -0.74 7.60
C ALA A 125 -3.18 -0.83 8.95
N ALA A 126 -3.81 -0.33 10.01
CA ALA A 126 -3.32 -0.47 11.37
C ALA A 126 -3.25 -1.95 11.75
N ARG A 127 -2.20 -2.36 12.50
CA ARG A 127 -2.05 -3.77 12.92
C ARG A 127 -3.15 -4.22 13.89
N SER A 128 -3.71 -3.28 14.66
CA SER A 128 -4.81 -3.53 15.58
C SER A 128 -6.09 -4.00 14.88
N LEU A 129 -6.31 -3.65 13.60
CA LEU A 129 -7.41 -4.19 12.79
C LEU A 129 -7.33 -5.71 12.59
N PHE A 130 -6.13 -6.28 12.74
CA PHE A 130 -5.89 -7.72 12.64
C PHE A 130 -5.74 -8.38 14.02
N GLY A 131 -6.08 -7.69 15.11
CA GLY A 131 -5.84 -8.18 16.47
C GLY A 131 -4.36 -8.19 16.87
N GLY A 132 -3.52 -7.42 16.19
CA GLY A 132 -2.08 -7.29 16.47
C GLY A 132 -1.17 -8.22 15.66
N TRP A 133 -1.74 -9.22 14.97
CA TRP A 133 -1.00 -10.18 14.14
C TRP A 133 -1.69 -10.38 12.80
N ILE A 134 -0.94 -10.38 11.69
CA ILE A 134 -1.54 -10.52 10.36
C ILE A 134 -1.48 -12.00 9.97
N SER A 135 -2.64 -12.65 9.87
CA SER A 135 -2.69 -14.08 9.53
C SER A 135 -2.02 -14.37 8.18
N HIS A 136 -1.46 -15.57 8.03
CA HIS A 136 -0.82 -15.98 6.77
C HIS A 136 -1.77 -15.87 5.56
N VAL A 137 -3.06 -16.17 5.72
CA VAL A 137 -4.05 -16.03 4.64
C VAL A 137 -4.14 -14.58 4.16
N VAL A 138 -4.26 -13.62 5.09
CA VAL A 138 -4.29 -12.19 4.76
C VAL A 138 -2.98 -11.74 4.12
N GLN A 139 -1.83 -12.23 4.61
CA GLN A 139 -0.54 -11.93 3.99
C GLN A 139 -0.47 -12.42 2.53
N GLN A 140 -1.03 -13.60 2.23
CA GLN A 140 -1.12 -14.11 0.85
C GLN A 140 -2.07 -13.30 -0.03
N GLU A 141 -3.20 -12.82 0.52
CA GLU A 141 -4.11 -11.92 -0.20
C GLU A 141 -3.42 -10.62 -0.59
N TRP A 142 -2.68 -10.01 0.36
CA TRP A 142 -1.89 -8.81 0.10
C TRP A 142 -0.80 -9.04 -0.96
N LEU A 143 -0.08 -10.16 -0.90
CA LEU A 143 0.90 -10.53 -1.94
C LEU A 143 0.25 -10.75 -3.32
N SER A 144 -0.91 -11.40 -3.36
CA SER A 144 -1.64 -11.65 -4.61
C SER A 144 -2.09 -10.34 -5.27
N VAL A 145 -2.66 -9.43 -4.49
CA VAL A 145 -3.03 -8.08 -4.94
C VAL A 145 -1.81 -7.30 -5.39
N PHE A 146 -0.72 -7.34 -4.61
CA PHE A 146 0.52 -6.66 -4.94
C PHE A 146 1.07 -7.08 -6.30
N ARG A 147 1.13 -8.39 -6.53
CA ARG A 147 1.62 -8.98 -7.78
C ARG A 147 0.74 -8.64 -8.99
N THR A 148 -0.57 -8.73 -8.84
CA THR A 148 -1.51 -8.41 -9.92
C THR A 148 -1.46 -6.92 -10.27
N GLY A 149 -1.43 -6.05 -9.26
CA GLY A 149 -1.24 -4.61 -9.42
C GLY A 149 0.09 -4.26 -10.09
N ALA A 150 1.20 -4.83 -9.61
CA ALA A 150 2.53 -4.62 -10.18
C ALA A 150 2.59 -4.94 -11.68
N SER A 151 1.93 -6.03 -12.08
CA SER A 151 1.85 -6.45 -13.47
C SER A 151 0.97 -5.51 -14.30
N LEU A 152 -0.19 -5.14 -13.76
CA LEU A 152 -1.17 -4.26 -14.40
C LEU A 152 -0.58 -2.88 -14.71
N VAL A 153 0.03 -2.24 -13.71
CA VAL A 153 0.54 -0.87 -13.83
C VAL A 153 1.98 -0.81 -14.33
N GLN A 154 2.56 -1.97 -14.66
CA GLN A 154 3.96 -2.12 -15.05
C GLN A 154 4.91 -1.44 -14.06
N ALA A 155 4.69 -1.69 -12.76
CA ALA A 155 5.38 -1.00 -11.69
C ALA A 155 6.90 -1.07 -11.84
N CYS A 156 7.56 0.07 -11.61
CA CYS A 156 9.02 0.18 -11.60
C CYS A 156 9.62 -0.13 -10.23
N GLY A 157 8.80 -0.17 -9.19
CA GLY A 157 9.18 -0.54 -7.84
C GLY A 157 7.95 -0.71 -6.95
N GLY A 158 8.17 -1.22 -5.75
CA GLY A 158 7.11 -1.34 -4.77
C GLY A 158 7.50 -2.23 -3.60
N TRP A 159 6.71 -2.24 -2.53
CA TRP A 159 6.98 -3.07 -1.36
C TRP A 159 5.76 -3.33 -0.49
N ILE A 160 5.90 -4.33 0.39
CA ILE A 160 5.04 -4.56 1.54
C ILE A 160 5.91 -4.56 2.81
N THR A 161 5.54 -3.77 3.83
CA THR A 161 6.32 -3.62 5.07
C THR A 161 5.45 -3.33 6.30
N LEU A 162 5.99 -3.61 7.49
CA LEU A 162 5.51 -3.10 8.78
C LEU A 162 6.27 -1.85 9.25
N ASP A 163 7.46 -1.60 8.69
CA ASP A 163 8.43 -0.63 9.18
C ASP A 163 8.36 0.69 8.41
N ARG A 164 7.34 1.50 8.71
CA ARG A 164 7.18 2.86 8.16
C ARG A 164 7.35 3.95 9.20
N VAL A 165 7.82 5.12 8.75
CA VAL A 165 7.93 6.35 9.54
C VAL A 165 7.24 7.47 8.77
N GLY A 166 5.95 7.68 9.06
CA GLY A 166 5.12 8.61 8.29
C GLY A 166 5.00 8.21 6.82
N VAL A 167 5.20 9.16 5.91
CA VAL A 167 5.15 8.92 4.46
C VAL A 167 6.38 8.17 3.92
N ARG A 168 7.48 8.16 4.67
CA ARG A 168 8.76 7.53 4.32
C ARG A 168 8.94 6.13 4.91
N THR A 169 9.84 5.35 4.32
CA THR A 169 10.29 4.07 4.88
C THR A 169 11.26 4.30 6.04
N ALA A 170 11.40 3.32 6.93
CA ALA A 170 12.42 3.39 7.99
C ALA A 170 13.84 3.49 7.42
N HIS A 171 14.09 2.83 6.28
CA HIS A 171 15.37 2.87 5.56
C HIS A 171 15.69 4.28 5.06
N GLU A 172 14.76 4.94 4.36
CA GLU A 172 14.94 6.32 3.88
C GLU A 172 15.27 7.28 5.02
N VAL A 173 14.58 7.14 6.16
CA VAL A 173 14.85 7.98 7.34
C VAL A 173 16.26 7.73 7.88
N ALA A 174 16.69 6.47 7.96
CA ALA A 174 18.02 6.11 8.43
C ALA A 174 19.14 6.54 7.46
N ALA A 175 18.88 6.48 6.15
CA ALA A 175 19.79 6.91 5.09
C ALA A 175 19.84 8.43 4.90
N GLY A 176 18.91 9.18 5.52
CA GLY A 176 18.81 10.64 5.37
C GLY A 176 18.22 11.08 4.02
N VAL A 177 17.52 10.19 3.33
CA VAL A 177 16.94 10.42 2.00
C VAL A 177 15.63 11.19 2.11
N GLY A 178 15.47 12.21 1.26
CA GLY A 178 14.24 13.00 1.15
C GLY A 178 13.13 12.21 0.44
N LEU A 179 11.85 12.52 0.74
CA LEU A 179 10.73 11.85 0.05
C LEU A 179 10.79 12.09 -1.45
N ASP A 180 10.90 13.36 -1.87
CA ASP A 180 10.90 13.73 -3.29
C ASP A 180 12.04 13.05 -4.04
N GLU A 181 13.26 13.09 -3.46
CA GLU A 181 14.42 12.39 -4.00
C GLU A 181 14.15 10.88 -4.17
N SER A 182 13.55 10.26 -3.17
CA SER A 182 13.21 8.84 -3.23
C SER A 182 12.18 8.51 -4.30
N LEU A 183 11.18 9.38 -4.48
CA LEU A 183 10.16 9.21 -5.51
C LEU A 183 10.72 9.42 -6.91
N PHE A 184 11.59 10.42 -7.10
CA PHE A 184 12.23 10.69 -8.39
C PHE A 184 13.12 9.54 -8.87
N MET A 185 13.76 8.84 -7.94
CA MET A 185 14.70 7.76 -8.22
C MET A 185 14.08 6.36 -8.10
N ALA A 186 12.76 6.27 -7.91
CA ALA A 186 12.06 5.00 -7.63
C ALA A 186 12.17 3.97 -8.77
N ALA A 187 12.51 4.38 -10.00
CA ALA A 187 12.75 3.45 -11.10
C ALA A 187 14.17 2.85 -11.08
N GLU A 188 15.12 3.54 -10.46
CA GLU A 188 16.55 3.23 -10.41
C GLU A 188 16.94 2.57 -9.10
N LEU A 189 16.32 3.01 -8.00
CA LEU A 189 16.69 2.67 -6.64
C LEU A 189 15.48 2.14 -5.86
N SER A 190 15.71 1.05 -5.13
CA SER A 190 14.81 0.47 -4.16
C SER A 190 14.75 1.33 -2.90
N ARG A 191 13.55 1.51 -2.37
CA ARG A 191 13.25 2.37 -1.21
C ARG A 191 13.45 1.67 0.15
N GLY A 192 14.01 0.47 0.11
CA GLY A 192 14.43 -0.27 1.30
C GLY A 192 14.44 -1.80 1.13
N PRO A 193 15.05 -2.51 2.09
CA PRO A 193 14.90 -3.95 2.24
C PRO A 193 13.58 -4.21 2.98
N HIS A 194 12.55 -4.67 2.27
CA HIS A 194 11.21 -4.87 2.83
C HIS A 194 10.85 -6.36 2.88
N TRP A 195 9.76 -6.70 3.56
CA TRP A 195 9.31 -8.10 3.61
C TRP A 195 8.95 -8.62 2.21
N ALA A 196 8.21 -7.83 1.44
CA ALA A 196 8.09 -8.03 0.01
C ALA A 196 8.69 -6.82 -0.72
N THR A 197 9.60 -7.04 -1.67
CA THR A 197 10.23 -5.98 -2.46
C THR A 197 10.06 -6.31 -3.93
N LEU A 198 9.40 -5.42 -4.67
CA LEU A 198 9.33 -5.46 -6.13
C LEU A 198 10.49 -4.66 -6.70
N LEU A 199 11.33 -5.34 -7.47
CA LEU A 199 12.41 -4.74 -8.23
C LEU A 199 11.98 -4.53 -9.68
N GLY A 200 12.13 -3.30 -10.16
CA GLY A 200 11.91 -2.93 -11.56
C GLY A 200 13.05 -3.35 -12.48
N PRO A 201 12.86 -3.21 -13.81
CA PRO A 201 13.82 -3.72 -14.79
C PRO A 201 15.22 -3.07 -14.69
N ARG A 202 15.28 -1.76 -14.37
CA ARG A 202 16.57 -1.05 -14.20
C ARG A 202 17.31 -1.53 -12.95
N GLN A 203 16.59 -1.70 -11.85
CA GLN A 203 17.14 -2.25 -10.60
C GLN A 203 17.64 -3.69 -10.80
N VAL A 204 16.83 -4.55 -11.43
CA VAL A 204 17.23 -5.93 -11.73
C VAL A 204 18.44 -5.97 -12.65
N ALA A 205 18.53 -5.11 -13.66
CA ALA A 205 19.70 -5.03 -14.53
C ALA A 205 20.97 -4.61 -13.77
N ALA A 206 20.87 -3.63 -12.87
CA ALA A 206 21.97 -3.19 -12.02
C ALA A 206 22.43 -4.26 -11.02
N LEU A 207 21.55 -5.19 -10.64
CA LEU A 207 21.87 -6.38 -9.83
C LEU A 207 22.41 -7.58 -10.62
N GLY A 208 22.73 -7.40 -11.91
CA GLY A 208 23.29 -8.48 -12.75
C GLY A 208 22.26 -9.23 -13.61
N GLY A 209 20.99 -8.79 -13.59
CA GLY A 209 19.92 -9.33 -14.43
C GLY A 209 19.10 -10.44 -13.76
N VAL A 210 18.04 -10.87 -14.46
CA VAL A 210 17.01 -11.75 -13.88
C VAL A 210 17.58 -13.07 -13.37
N GLN A 211 18.48 -13.71 -14.12
CA GLN A 211 19.05 -15.00 -13.76
C GLN A 211 19.89 -14.91 -12.48
N GLU A 212 20.71 -13.85 -12.36
CA GLU A 212 21.56 -13.62 -11.19
C GLU A 212 20.69 -13.40 -9.96
N VAL A 213 19.74 -12.46 -10.02
CA VAL A 213 18.84 -12.17 -8.88
C VAL A 213 18.07 -13.41 -8.44
N CYS A 214 17.52 -14.20 -9.37
CA CYS A 214 16.81 -15.44 -9.04
C CYS A 214 17.72 -16.51 -8.38
N ALA A 215 19.02 -16.51 -8.69
CA ALA A 215 19.95 -17.49 -8.16
C ALA A 215 20.56 -17.08 -6.81
N THR A 216 20.75 -15.77 -6.57
CA THR A 216 21.57 -15.29 -5.45
C THR A 216 20.84 -14.43 -4.42
N ALA A 217 19.60 -14.00 -4.67
CA ALA A 217 18.86 -13.20 -3.71
C ALA A 217 18.65 -13.96 -2.38
N PRO A 218 19.06 -13.39 -1.22
CA PRO A 218 19.04 -14.06 0.08
C PRO A 218 17.65 -13.97 0.74
N VAL A 219 16.64 -14.54 0.07
CA VAL A 219 15.22 -14.41 0.45
C VAL A 219 14.53 -15.77 0.45
N ALA A 220 13.38 -15.88 1.13
CA ALA A 220 12.60 -17.11 1.18
C ALA A 220 12.00 -17.49 -0.18
N SER A 221 11.64 -16.52 -1.02
CA SER A 221 11.20 -16.79 -2.39
C SER A 221 11.45 -15.64 -3.36
N VAL A 222 11.66 -16.00 -4.62
CA VAL A 222 11.83 -15.09 -5.75
C VAL A 222 10.82 -15.46 -6.84
N GLU A 223 10.08 -14.48 -7.37
CA GLU A 223 9.14 -14.66 -8.48
C GLU A 223 9.46 -13.68 -9.61
N HIS A 224 9.63 -14.20 -10.84
CA HIS A 224 9.80 -13.37 -12.03
C HIS A 224 8.43 -13.02 -12.63
N LEU A 225 8.09 -11.72 -12.63
CA LEU A 225 6.79 -11.22 -13.09
C LEU A 225 6.77 -10.84 -14.59
N GLY A 226 7.83 -11.19 -15.33
CA GLY A 226 8.01 -10.78 -16.71
C GLY A 226 8.46 -9.32 -16.87
N GLY A 227 8.94 -8.98 -18.06
CA GLY A 227 9.40 -7.63 -18.38
C GLY A 227 10.64 -7.18 -17.60
N GLY A 228 11.39 -8.10 -16.97
CA GLY A 228 12.55 -7.78 -16.13
C GLY A 228 12.20 -7.43 -14.69
N ARG A 229 10.95 -7.58 -14.25
CA ARG A 229 10.52 -7.32 -12.87
C ARG A 229 10.64 -8.57 -12.00
N ILE A 230 11.10 -8.40 -10.76
CA ILE A 230 11.25 -9.48 -9.79
C ILE A 230 10.58 -9.12 -8.48
N LEU A 231 9.76 -10.03 -7.96
CA LEU A 231 9.22 -9.95 -6.61
C LEU A 231 10.07 -10.81 -5.67
N LEU A 232 10.69 -10.16 -4.69
CA LEU A 232 11.40 -10.81 -3.60
C LEU A 232 10.48 -10.88 -2.37
N ARG A 233 10.45 -12.03 -1.70
CA ARG A 233 9.79 -12.19 -0.40
C ARG A 233 10.79 -12.71 0.62
N LEU A 234 11.11 -11.87 1.59
CA LEU A 234 12.21 -12.03 2.54
C LEU A 234 12.04 -13.27 3.42
N THR A 235 10.85 -13.44 4.01
CA THR A 235 10.47 -14.58 4.87
C THR A 235 9.07 -15.05 4.55
N GLU A 236 8.67 -16.23 5.02
CA GLU A 236 7.30 -16.73 4.83
C GLU A 236 6.24 -15.85 5.52
N HIS A 237 6.60 -15.26 6.66
CA HIS A 237 5.70 -14.44 7.48
C HIS A 237 6.23 -13.01 7.65
N LEU A 238 5.38 -12.02 7.32
CA LEU A 238 5.65 -10.58 7.47
C LEU A 238 6.01 -10.18 8.90
N ASP A 239 5.40 -10.83 9.89
CA ASP A 239 5.63 -10.55 11.31
C ASP A 239 6.91 -11.21 11.85
N GLU A 240 7.58 -12.05 11.06
CA GLU A 240 8.78 -12.82 11.46
C GLU A 240 9.94 -12.52 10.50
N VAL A 241 10.61 -11.38 10.72
CA VAL A 241 11.79 -10.99 9.96
C VAL A 241 13.01 -10.96 10.88
N PRO A 242 13.88 -12.01 10.85
CA PRO A 242 15.11 -12.01 11.61
C PRO A 242 16.07 -10.89 11.15
N PRO A 243 16.78 -10.22 12.08
CA PRO A 243 17.70 -9.13 11.73
C PRO A 243 18.83 -9.54 10.78
N ASP A 244 19.30 -10.79 10.85
CA ASP A 244 20.38 -11.27 9.99
C ASP A 244 19.93 -11.46 8.53
N VAL A 245 18.67 -11.88 8.34
CA VAL A 245 18.03 -12.04 7.03
C VAL A 245 17.81 -10.66 6.40
N LEU A 246 17.31 -9.70 7.19
CA LEU A 246 17.19 -8.31 6.75
C LEU A 246 18.55 -7.73 6.32
N ARG A 247 19.59 -7.90 7.13
CA ARG A 247 20.96 -7.45 6.80
C ARG A 247 21.46 -8.04 5.48
N LYS A 248 21.28 -9.35 5.25
CA LYS A 248 21.70 -9.99 4.00
C LYS A 248 20.96 -9.41 2.79
N LEU A 249 19.65 -9.14 2.91
CA LEU A 249 18.89 -8.48 1.84
C LEU A 249 19.41 -7.05 1.62
N THR A 250 19.69 -6.29 2.67
CA THR A 250 20.30 -4.95 2.54
C THR A 250 21.62 -5.01 1.77
N GLU A 251 22.52 -5.93 2.15
CA GLU A 251 23.81 -6.13 1.47
C GLU A 251 23.63 -6.48 -0.01
N PHE A 252 22.70 -7.39 -0.32
CA PHE A 252 22.36 -7.75 -1.70
C PHE A 252 21.81 -6.56 -2.51
N LEU A 253 20.93 -5.75 -1.91
CA LEU A 253 20.31 -4.61 -2.58
C LEU A 253 21.23 -3.40 -2.70
N THR A 254 22.38 -3.35 -2.02
CA THR A 254 23.32 -2.20 -2.00
C THR A 254 23.51 -1.50 -3.37
N PRO A 255 23.69 -2.21 -4.51
CA PRO A 255 23.89 -1.53 -5.80
C PRO A 255 22.71 -0.69 -6.28
N VAL A 256 21.52 -0.94 -5.73
CA VAL A 256 20.26 -0.30 -6.09
C VAL A 256 19.51 0.20 -4.87
N LEU A 257 20.15 0.29 -3.71
CA LEU A 257 19.49 0.75 -2.50
C LEU A 257 19.64 2.27 -2.37
N HIS A 258 18.57 2.95 -1.98
CA HIS A 258 18.59 4.38 -1.66
C HIS A 258 19.50 4.74 -0.49
#